data_AF-A0A2V8IEX0-F1
#
_entry.id   AF-A0A2V8IEX0-F1
#
_cell.length_a   1.000
_cell.length_b   1.000
_cell.length_c   1.000
_cell.angle_alpha   90.00
_cell.angle_beta   90.00
_cell.angle_gamma   90.00
#
_symmetry.space_group_name_H-M   'P 1'
#
loop_
_entity.id
_entity.type
_entity.pdbx_description
1 polymer ?
#
loop_
_entity_poly.entity_id
_entity_poly.type
_entity_poly.pdbx_seq_one_letter_code
_entity_poly.pdbx_strand_id
1 'polypeptide(L)'
;MTVQPPSKKRIAKAAVAALIIAAALLVTAVLPAEYGIDPLGTGKLLRLTDLAKVDAKIPDRPAASGSESKSDDPPATIVPVLEPAPDGGTPTVKGTFIGQSKRYKIDSREMKLAPNEGMEIKYNMKKGA
;
A
#
# COMPACT_ATOMS: atom_id res chain seq x y z
N MET A 1 -30.84 -31.02 24.14
CA MET A 1 -31.15 -30.15 22.98
C MET A 1 -30.98 -30.98 21.72
N THR A 2 -32.07 -31.33 21.04
CA THR A 2 -32.00 -32.04 19.75
C THR A 2 -31.95 -31.01 18.62
N VAL A 3 -30.84 -30.97 17.87
CA VAL A 3 -30.70 -30.09 16.70
C VAL A 3 -31.45 -30.76 15.54
N GLN A 4 -32.58 -30.18 15.14
CA GLN A 4 -33.30 -30.65 13.95
C GLN A 4 -32.59 -30.17 12.67
N PRO A 5 -32.30 -31.06 11.71
CA PRO A 5 -31.60 -30.69 10.49
C PRO A 5 -32.48 -29.80 9.60
N PRO A 6 -31.88 -28.83 8.88
CA PRO A 6 -32.63 -27.95 8.00
C PRO A 6 -33.28 -28.72 6.84
N SER A 7 -34.52 -28.36 6.51
CA SER A 7 -35.24 -28.90 5.35
C SER A 7 -34.49 -28.62 4.05
N LYS A 8 -34.52 -29.57 3.11
CA LYS A 8 -33.91 -29.46 1.76
C LYS A 8 -34.32 -28.18 1.03
N LYS A 9 -35.59 -27.74 1.18
CA LYS A 9 -36.10 -26.49 0.58
C LYS A 9 -35.41 -25.24 1.14
N ARG A 10 -35.10 -25.24 2.45
CA ARG A 10 -34.38 -24.14 3.10
C ARG A 10 -32.93 -24.07 2.62
N ILE A 11 -32.27 -25.21 2.48
CA ILE A 11 -30.90 -25.29 1.95
C ILE A 11 -30.86 -24.73 0.53
N ALA A 12 -31.77 -25.17 -0.35
CA ALA A 12 -31.83 -24.68 -1.73
C ALA A 12 -32.04 -23.16 -1.81
N LYS A 13 -32.98 -22.61 -1.01
CA LYS A 13 -33.22 -21.16 -0.96
C LYS A 13 -31.98 -20.40 -0.50
N ALA A 14 -31.31 -20.89 0.54
CA ALA A 14 -30.10 -20.26 1.06
C ALA A 14 -28.95 -20.31 0.04
N ALA A 15 -28.78 -21.44 -0.66
CA ALA A 15 -27.77 -21.60 -1.70
C ALA A 15 -27.98 -20.62 -2.86
N VAL A 16 -29.22 -20.47 -3.34
CA VAL A 16 -29.54 -19.49 -4.40
C VAL A 16 -29.26 -18.07 -3.93
N ALA A 17 -29.65 -17.71 -2.70
CA ALA A 17 -29.36 -16.39 -2.15
C ALA A 17 -27.86 -16.13 -2.03
N ALA A 18 -27.09 -17.11 -1.54
CA ALA A 18 -25.64 -17.01 -1.44
C ALA A 18 -24.98 -16.85 -2.82
N LEU A 19 -25.47 -17.56 -3.84
CA LEU A 19 -24.96 -17.45 -5.20
C LEU A 19 -25.19 -16.05 -5.80
N ILE A 20 -26.34 -15.44 -5.53
CA ILE A 20 -26.62 -14.06 -5.95
C ILE A 20 -25.69 -13.07 -5.25
N ILE A 21 -25.49 -13.21 -3.93
CA ILE A 21 -24.58 -12.34 -3.18
C ILE A 21 -23.14 -12.51 -3.68
N ALA A 22 -22.70 -13.74 -3.94
CA ALA A 22 -21.38 -14.03 -4.48
C ALA A 22 -21.19 -13.38 -5.86
N ALA A 23 -22.19 -13.47 -6.74
CA ALA A 23 -22.15 -12.81 -8.04
C ALA A 23 -22.07 -11.28 -7.92
N ALA A 24 -22.80 -10.68 -6.98
CA ALA A 24 -22.70 -9.24 -6.72
C ALA A 24 -21.29 -8.85 -6.27
N LEU A 25 -20.73 -9.55 -5.28
CA LEU A 25 -19.36 -9.31 -4.78
C LEU A 25 -18.30 -9.51 -5.87
N LEU A 26 -18.47 -10.52 -6.72
CA LEU A 26 -17.58 -10.78 -7.84
C LEU A 26 -17.47 -9.55 -8.76
N VAL A 27 -18.61 -8.95 -9.12
CA VAL A 27 -18.64 -7.83 -10.07
C VAL A 27 -18.26 -6.50 -9.42
N THR A 28 -18.64 -6.25 -8.16
CA THR A 28 -18.44 -4.94 -7.53
C THR A 28 -17.12 -4.80 -6.79
N ALA A 29 -16.50 -5.90 -6.35
CA ALA A 29 -15.29 -5.88 -5.53
C ALA A 29 -14.15 -6.68 -6.15
N VAL A 30 -14.36 -7.95 -6.50
CA VAL A 30 -13.28 -8.83 -6.98
C VAL A 30 -12.77 -8.42 -8.36
N LEU A 31 -13.66 -8.22 -9.34
CA LEU A 31 -13.27 -7.79 -10.69
C LEU A 31 -12.53 -6.43 -10.68
N PRO A 32 -12.99 -5.40 -9.94
CA PRO A 32 -12.27 -4.14 -9.87
C PRO A 32 -10.93 -4.24 -9.13
N ALA A 33 -10.86 -4.98 -8.02
CA ALA A 33 -9.66 -5.05 -7.19
C ALA A 33 -8.53 -5.85 -7.83
N GLU A 34 -8.87 -6.97 -8.48
CA GLU A 34 -7.88 -7.91 -9.03
C GLU A 34 -7.58 -7.63 -10.50
N TYR A 35 -8.61 -7.32 -11.29
CA TYR A 35 -8.50 -7.22 -12.74
C TYR A 35 -8.66 -5.79 -13.28
N GLY A 36 -9.00 -4.82 -12.41
CA GLY A 36 -9.25 -3.44 -12.81
C GLY A 36 -10.50 -3.27 -13.68
N ILE A 37 -11.31 -4.32 -13.83
CA ILE A 37 -12.54 -4.32 -14.62
C ILE A 37 -13.69 -3.92 -13.70
N ASP A 38 -14.32 -2.78 -13.96
CA ASP A 38 -15.38 -2.21 -13.10
C ASP A 38 -16.64 -1.86 -13.91
N PRO A 39 -17.55 -2.83 -14.15
CA PRO A 39 -18.75 -2.59 -14.96
C PRO A 39 -19.78 -1.70 -14.26
N LEU A 40 -19.79 -1.69 -12.93
CA LEU A 40 -20.74 -0.90 -12.12
C LEU A 40 -20.17 0.45 -11.66
N GLY A 41 -18.87 0.70 -11.80
CA GLY A 41 -18.21 1.92 -11.36
C GLY A 41 -17.95 2.00 -9.84
N THR A 42 -18.33 0.97 -9.08
CA THR A 42 -18.15 0.91 -7.63
C THR A 42 -16.69 0.80 -7.25
N GLY A 43 -15.90 0.06 -8.03
CA GLY A 43 -14.48 -0.10 -7.79
C GLY A 43 -13.70 1.22 -7.89
N LYS A 44 -14.05 2.09 -8.84
CA LYS A 44 -13.42 3.42 -8.97
C LYS A 44 -13.82 4.35 -7.82
N LEU A 45 -15.08 4.29 -7.38
CA LEU A 45 -15.60 5.10 -6.27
C LEU A 45 -14.96 4.72 -4.93
N LEU A 46 -14.81 3.41 -4.68
CA LEU A 46 -14.14 2.89 -3.49
C LEU A 46 -12.61 2.80 -3.64
N ARG A 47 -12.05 3.24 -4.77
CA ARG A 47 -10.62 3.16 -5.11
C ARG A 47 -10.04 1.73 -5.12
N LEU A 48 -10.89 0.70 -5.25
CA LEU A 48 -10.47 -0.70 -5.38
C LEU A 48 -9.69 -0.95 -6.67
N THR A 49 -10.01 -0.24 -7.76
CA THR A 49 -9.28 -0.36 -9.04
C THR A 49 -7.82 0.09 -8.99
N ASP A 50 -7.44 0.83 -7.94
CA ASP A 50 -6.04 1.22 -7.77
C ASP A 50 -5.18 0.05 -7.29
N LEU A 51 -5.77 -0.98 -6.64
CA LEU A 51 -5.06 -2.19 -6.23
C LEU A 51 -4.59 -2.98 -7.46
N ALA A 52 -5.46 -3.21 -8.45
CA ALA A 52 -5.13 -3.91 -9.70
C ALA A 52 -3.97 -3.26 -10.50
N LYS A 53 -3.78 -1.94 -10.37
CA LYS A 53 -2.71 -1.20 -11.08
C LYS A 53 -1.35 -1.34 -10.42
N VAL A 54 -1.31 -1.60 -9.11
CA VAL A 54 -0.05 -1.75 -8.37
C VAL A 54 0.72 -2.96 -8.88
N ASP A 55 0.02 -4.06 -9.17
CA ASP A 55 0.64 -5.27 -9.74
C ASP A 55 1.17 -5.05 -11.16
N ALA A 56 0.45 -4.30 -12.00
CA ALA A 56 0.87 -3.98 -13.37
C ALA A 56 2.09 -3.04 -13.45
N LYS A 57 2.38 -2.28 -12.39
CA LYS A 57 3.53 -1.35 -12.34
C LYS A 57 4.75 -1.94 -11.61
N ILE A 58 4.75 -3.24 -11.34
CA ILE A 58 5.98 -3.98 -11.05
C ILE A 58 6.50 -4.46 -12.39
N PRO A 59 7.37 -3.70 -13.10
CA PRO A 59 8.06 -4.27 -14.24
C PRO A 59 8.88 -5.45 -13.69
N ASP A 60 8.80 -6.58 -14.38
CA ASP A 60 9.60 -7.80 -14.25
C ASP A 60 10.59 -7.76 -13.08
N ARG A 61 10.35 -8.55 -12.02
CA ARG A 61 11.43 -8.90 -11.10
C ARG A 61 12.47 -9.66 -11.91
N PRO A 62 13.66 -9.12 -12.23
CA PRO A 62 14.73 -9.93 -12.76
C PRO A 62 15.41 -10.57 -11.56
N ALA A 63 15.73 -11.85 -11.67
CA ALA A 63 16.75 -12.43 -10.81
C ALA A 63 18.01 -11.54 -10.89
N ALA A 64 18.55 -11.20 -9.72
CA ALA A 64 19.85 -10.57 -9.48
C ALA A 64 20.65 -10.06 -10.70
N SER A 65 20.64 -8.75 -10.95
CA SER A 65 21.85 -7.95 -11.21
C SER A 65 21.54 -6.49 -11.37
N GLY A 66 22.42 -5.66 -10.80
CA GLY A 66 22.27 -4.21 -10.77
C GLY A 66 22.49 -3.52 -12.12
N SER A 67 21.89 -2.35 -12.23
CA SER A 67 22.42 -1.15 -12.90
C SER A 67 21.51 0.00 -12.47
N GLU A 68 21.99 0.86 -11.59
CA GLU A 68 22.62 2.14 -11.95
C GLU A 68 21.61 3.10 -12.57
N SER A 69 21.03 3.95 -11.70
CA SER A 69 20.48 5.23 -12.12
C SER A 69 21.45 6.31 -11.65
N LYS A 70 22.25 6.80 -12.61
CA LYS A 70 23.13 7.97 -12.48
C LYS A 70 22.29 9.13 -11.94
N SER A 71 22.62 9.60 -10.75
CA SER A 71 22.02 10.81 -10.16
C SER A 71 23.10 11.89 -10.11
N ASP A 72 23.17 12.68 -11.17
CA ASP A 72 23.84 13.98 -11.18
C ASP A 72 22.82 15.04 -10.71
N ASP A 73 22.41 14.98 -9.44
CA ASP A 73 21.61 16.05 -8.83
C ASP A 73 22.27 16.45 -7.49
N PRO A 74 22.61 17.73 -7.28
CA PRO A 74 23.28 18.17 -6.07
C PRO A 74 22.40 17.96 -4.83
N PRO A 75 22.99 17.68 -3.66
CA PRO A 75 22.23 17.37 -2.45
C PRO A 75 21.35 18.56 -2.05
N ALA A 76 20.05 18.32 -1.93
CA ALA A 76 19.09 19.31 -1.46
C ALA A 76 19.41 19.71 0.00
N THR A 77 20.06 20.85 0.18
CA THR A 77 20.20 21.51 1.48
C THR A 77 18.89 22.24 1.82
N ILE A 78 18.31 21.93 2.99
CA ILE A 78 17.16 22.67 3.52
C ILE A 78 17.66 24.04 3.97
N VAL A 79 17.37 25.08 3.20
CA VAL A 79 17.53 26.48 3.63
C VAL A 79 16.15 27.13 3.58
N PRO A 80 15.43 27.23 4.71
CA PRO A 80 14.13 27.88 4.71
C PRO A 80 14.31 29.38 4.46
N VAL A 81 13.78 29.86 3.34
CA VAL A 81 13.77 31.28 2.99
C VAL A 81 12.39 31.84 3.30
N LEU A 82 12.32 32.89 4.13
CA LEU A 82 11.11 33.65 4.35
C LEU A 82 10.94 34.65 3.21
N GLU A 83 9.95 34.43 2.36
CA GLU A 83 9.54 35.41 1.34
C GLU A 83 8.45 36.33 1.93
N PRO A 84 8.67 37.65 1.97
CA PRO A 84 7.64 38.59 2.40
C PRO A 84 6.53 38.69 1.34
N ALA A 85 5.27 38.67 1.78
CA ALA A 85 4.13 38.84 0.89
C ALA A 85 4.08 40.30 0.37
N PRO A 86 3.79 40.53 -0.92
CA PRO A 86 3.80 41.87 -1.52
C PRO A 86 2.75 42.82 -0.89
N ASP A 87 1.73 42.27 -0.23
CA ASP A 87 0.62 43.03 0.36
C ASP A 87 0.70 43.17 1.89
N GLY A 88 1.88 42.94 2.49
CA GLY A 88 2.07 43.08 3.94
C GLY A 88 1.38 42.02 4.81
N GLY A 89 0.88 40.94 4.18
CA GLY A 89 0.36 39.77 4.88
C GLY A 89 1.45 38.89 5.52
N THR A 90 1.02 37.84 6.21
CA THR A 90 1.93 36.88 6.85
C THR A 90 2.94 36.28 5.86
N PRO A 91 4.25 36.25 6.17
CA PRO A 91 5.27 35.72 5.28
C PRO A 91 5.07 34.21 5.04
N THR A 92 5.16 33.80 3.79
CA THR A 92 5.03 32.38 3.41
C THR A 92 6.39 31.70 3.48
N VAL A 93 6.51 30.63 4.27
CA VAL A 93 7.73 29.83 4.34
C VAL A 93 7.70 28.79 3.22
N LYS A 94 8.55 28.96 2.20
CA LYS A 94 8.78 27.93 1.18
C LYS A 94 9.96 27.05 1.57
N GLY A 95 9.89 25.77 1.23
CA GLY A 95 10.98 24.79 1.45
C GLY A 95 10.97 24.08 2.81
N THR A 96 9.89 24.14 3.59
CA THR A 96 9.75 23.41 4.87
C THR A 96 9.45 21.92 4.72
N PHE A 97 9.07 21.48 3.52
CA PHE A 97 8.76 20.09 3.25
C PHE A 97 9.55 19.59 2.04
N ILE A 98 10.56 18.78 2.30
CA ILE A 98 11.07 17.86 1.28
C ILE A 98 10.17 16.64 1.32
N GLY A 99 9.39 16.40 0.27
CA GLY A 99 8.81 15.08 0.08
C GLY A 99 9.96 14.10 0.01
N GLN A 100 10.06 13.18 0.98
CA GLN A 100 11.07 12.13 0.93
C GLN A 100 10.74 11.25 -0.28
N SER A 101 11.40 11.54 -1.41
CA SER A 101 11.24 10.81 -2.67
C SER A 101 11.73 9.37 -2.58
N LYS A 102 12.49 9.05 -1.52
CA LYS A 102 13.08 7.75 -1.29
C LYS A 102 12.26 6.97 -0.26
N ARG A 103 11.85 5.75 -0.63
CA ARG A 103 11.22 4.81 0.29
C ARG A 103 12.17 4.52 1.46
N TYR A 104 11.64 4.51 2.68
CA TYR A 104 12.38 4.07 3.86
C TYR A 104 12.95 2.66 3.62
N LYS A 105 14.19 2.44 4.07
CA LYS A 105 14.74 1.10 4.09
C LYS A 105 14.11 0.33 5.25
N ILE A 106 13.35 -0.72 4.92
CA ILE A 106 12.75 -1.63 5.90
C ILE A 106 13.57 -2.92 5.89
N ASP A 107 14.25 -3.21 6.99
CA ASP A 107 14.97 -4.47 7.20
C ASP A 107 14.22 -5.29 8.27
N SER A 108 13.67 -6.44 7.89
CA SER A 108 13.10 -7.41 8.83
C SER A 108 14.09 -8.53 9.10
N ARG A 109 14.28 -8.90 10.37
CA ARG A 109 15.09 -10.08 10.75
C ARG A 109 14.38 -10.87 11.83
N GLU A 110 14.39 -12.18 11.68
CA GLU A 110 13.87 -13.11 12.67
C GLU A 110 15.03 -13.68 13.47
N MET A 111 14.91 -13.67 14.79
CA MET A 111 15.92 -14.23 15.69
C MET A 111 15.26 -15.10 16.73
N LYS A 112 15.86 -16.27 16.94
CA LYS A 112 15.42 -17.25 17.93
C LYS A 112 16.39 -17.23 19.10
N LEU A 113 15.89 -16.95 20.29
CA LEU A 113 16.65 -16.93 21.54
C LEU A 113 16.23 -18.10 22.41
N ALA A 114 17.19 -18.69 23.12
CA ALA A 114 16.90 -19.66 24.17
C ALA A 114 16.41 -18.96 25.46
N PRO A 115 15.76 -19.68 26.40
CA PRO A 115 15.39 -19.12 27.69
C PRO A 115 16.63 -18.57 28.44
N ASN A 116 16.55 -17.31 28.89
CA ASN A 116 17.62 -16.55 29.55
C ASN A 116 18.79 -16.09 28.64
N GLU A 117 18.60 -16.07 27.32
CA GLU A 117 19.56 -15.52 26.36
C GLU A 117 19.18 -14.09 25.93
N GLY A 118 20.18 -13.19 25.89
CA GLY A 118 20.03 -11.82 25.39
C GLY A 118 20.90 -11.60 24.15
N MET A 119 20.45 -10.73 23.24
CA MET A 119 21.19 -10.41 22.01
C MET A 119 21.23 -8.89 21.81
N GLU A 120 22.43 -8.35 21.56
CA GLU A 120 22.62 -6.95 21.20
C GLU A 120 22.76 -6.79 19.68
N ILE A 121 22.01 -5.84 19.12
CA ILE A 121 22.07 -5.53 17.69
C ILE A 121 22.64 -4.12 17.51
N LYS A 122 23.83 -4.02 16.90
CA LYS A 122 24.41 -2.75 16.49
C LYS A 122 24.13 -2.50 15.01
N TYR A 123 23.27 -1.53 14.75
CA TYR A 123 22.88 -1.15 13.40
C TYR A 123 23.69 0.05 12.92
N ASN A 124 24.32 -0.06 11.76
CA ASN A 124 25.06 1.05 11.14
C ASN A 124 24.22 1.63 9.99
N MET A 125 23.75 2.87 10.16
CA MET A 125 23.05 3.62 9.10
C MET A 125 23.97 4.63 8.45
N LYS A 126 23.83 4.81 7.13
CA LYS A 126 24.41 5.96 6.45
C LYS A 126 23.58 7.20 6.81
N LYS A 127 24.25 8.34 7.06
CA LYS A 127 23.58 9.61 7.38
C LYS A 127 22.65 10.00 6.22
N GLY A 128 21.35 10.14 6.50
CA GLY A 128 20.33 10.52 5.50
C GLY A 128 19.64 9.36 4.76
N ALA A 129 19.70 8.13 5.29
CA ALA A 129 18.90 6.99 4.84
C ALA A 129 17.53 6.93 5.52
#